data_AF-A0AAN7HLI9-F1
#
_entry.id   AF-A0AAN7HLI9-F1
#
_cell.length_a   1.000
_cell.length_b   1.000
_cell.length_c   1.000
_cell.angle_alpha   90.00
_cell.angle_beta   90.00
_cell.angle_gamma   90.00
#
_symmetry.space_group_name_H-M   'P 1'
#
loop_
_entity.id
_entity.type
_entity.pdbx_description
1 polymer ?
#
loop_
_entity_poly.entity_id
_entity_poly.type
_entity_poly.pdbx_seq_one_letter_code
_entity_poly.pdbx_strand_id
1 'polypeptide(L)'
;MSFRVTTRLPVIHTSFPTKLFRVNVDGPNVALQPWKFASALYDIRVDENGMVFPKTRAIEAGRYIGPNGAVMRPNTPMLHAVLTKHWMYKKKDAVIYEIEQGTELAEGLILVHERSDVFSLQPDAPMQLSELNKLLTDFLQSNGKSYTKQEFLEAYPRPIKVEGAHIVRSIINPGHNNHAAKLSVEHPKTRWRGDFEGRYAFGGFKGPKF
;
A
#
# COMPACT_ATOMS: atom_id res chain seq x y z
N MET A 1 -19.81 -10.16 -2.81
CA MET A 1 -19.27 -9.39 -1.67
C MET A 1 -18.79 -8.05 -2.19
N SER A 2 -19.34 -6.94 -1.70
CA SER A 2 -18.92 -5.59 -2.08
C SER A 2 -18.04 -4.98 -0.98
N PHE A 3 -17.01 -4.23 -1.39
CA PHE A 3 -16.10 -3.53 -0.48
C PHE A 3 -16.42 -2.04 -0.49
N ARG A 4 -16.66 -1.44 0.68
CA ARG A 4 -16.93 0.01 0.83
C ARG A 4 -15.63 0.79 1.02
N VAL A 5 -15.38 1.77 0.16
CA VAL A 5 -14.29 2.75 0.33
C VAL A 5 -14.79 3.90 1.21
N THR A 6 -14.27 4.02 2.43
CA THR A 6 -14.62 5.12 3.35
C THR A 6 -13.45 6.10 3.51
N THR A 7 -13.73 7.41 3.52
CA THR A 7 -12.83 8.51 3.91
C THR A 7 -12.67 8.58 5.44
N ARG A 8 -12.48 7.44 6.10
CA ARG A 8 -12.33 7.35 7.55
C ARG A 8 -10.85 7.45 7.94
N LEU A 9 -10.60 7.87 9.18
CA LEU A 9 -9.31 7.72 9.84
C LEU A 9 -8.83 6.26 9.71
N PRO A 10 -7.51 6.01 9.72
CA PRO A 10 -7.01 4.65 9.68
C PRO A 10 -7.62 3.80 10.79
N VAL A 11 -7.92 2.54 10.48
CA VAL A 11 -8.56 1.60 11.43
C VAL A 11 -7.58 0.48 11.72
N ILE A 12 -7.41 0.15 13.01
CA ILE A 12 -6.59 -0.98 13.46
C ILE A 12 -7.48 -2.22 13.53
N HIS A 13 -6.96 -3.33 13.02
CA HIS A 13 -7.60 -4.64 13.07
C HIS A 13 -6.72 -5.62 13.84
N THR A 14 -7.37 -6.49 14.63
CA THR A 14 -6.74 -7.60 15.36
C THR A 14 -6.71 -8.91 14.55
N SER A 15 -7.52 -8.98 13.48
CA SER A 15 -7.56 -10.08 12.52
C SER A 15 -7.86 -9.55 11.12
N PHE A 16 -7.61 -10.37 10.10
CA PHE A 16 -7.80 -9.97 8.71
C PHE A 16 -9.30 -9.74 8.40
N PRO A 17 -9.74 -8.49 8.15
CA PRO A 17 -11.17 -8.19 7.97
C PRO A 17 -11.71 -8.67 6.62
N THR A 18 -10.81 -8.98 5.69
CA THR A 18 -11.10 -9.53 4.38
C THR A 18 -9.87 -10.28 3.89
N LYS A 19 -10.03 -11.02 2.79
CA LYS A 19 -8.91 -11.65 2.10
C LYS A 19 -7.97 -10.59 1.54
N LEU A 20 -6.70 -10.64 1.92
CA LEU A 20 -5.69 -9.67 1.53
C LEU A 20 -4.49 -10.35 0.87
N PHE A 21 -3.85 -9.59 -0.02
CA PHE A 21 -2.72 -10.05 -0.82
C PHE A 21 -1.53 -9.13 -0.61
N ARG A 22 -0.39 -9.72 -0.24
CA ARG A 22 0.91 -9.06 -0.21
C ARG A 22 1.69 -9.45 -1.45
N VAL A 23 2.28 -8.47 -2.14
CA VAL A 23 3.17 -8.73 -3.27
C VAL A 23 4.61 -8.44 -2.86
N ASN A 24 5.46 -9.46 -2.86
CA ASN A 24 6.90 -9.34 -2.70
C ASN A 24 7.54 -9.36 -4.09
N VAL A 25 8.35 -8.35 -4.40
CA VAL A 25 8.92 -8.14 -5.76
C VAL A 25 10.12 -9.05 -6.02
N ASP A 26 10.92 -9.31 -4.99
CA ASP A 26 12.24 -9.94 -5.10
C ASP A 26 12.30 -11.23 -4.26
N GLY A 27 11.35 -12.14 -4.50
CA GLY A 27 11.31 -13.46 -3.87
C GLY A 27 10.37 -13.57 -2.66
N PRO A 28 10.49 -14.66 -1.87
CA PRO A 28 9.53 -15.00 -0.82
C PRO A 28 9.66 -14.14 0.44
N ASN A 29 10.80 -13.49 0.66
CA ASN A 29 11.08 -12.75 1.87
C ASN A 29 10.58 -11.30 1.78
N VAL A 30 10.09 -10.77 2.90
CA VAL A 30 9.73 -9.36 3.00
C VAL A 30 11.00 -8.53 3.19
N ALA A 31 11.15 -7.49 2.37
CA ALA A 31 12.22 -6.51 2.46
C ALA A 31 11.63 -5.10 2.36
N LEU A 32 11.22 -4.55 3.51
CA LEU A 32 10.70 -3.19 3.59
C LEU A 32 11.79 -2.16 3.30
N GLN A 33 11.46 -1.19 2.45
CA GLN A 33 12.37 -0.12 2.07
C GLN A 33 12.26 1.05 3.06
N PRO A 34 13.33 1.36 3.82
CA PRO A 34 13.32 2.53 4.69
C PRO A 34 13.32 3.80 3.85
N TRP A 35 12.67 4.84 4.37
CA TRP A 35 12.71 6.17 3.79
C TRP A 35 14.16 6.67 3.70
N LYS A 36 14.51 7.22 2.53
CA LYS A 36 15.79 7.88 2.28
C LYS A 36 15.50 9.23 1.64
N PHE A 37 16.33 10.22 1.95
CA PHE A 37 16.26 11.51 1.29
C PHE A 37 16.32 11.33 -0.25
N ALA A 38 15.42 12.01 -0.96
CA ALA A 38 15.20 11.90 -2.41
C ALA A 38 14.61 10.57 -2.94
N SER A 39 14.24 9.60 -2.08
CA SER A 39 13.46 8.44 -2.54
C SER A 39 11.96 8.75 -2.54
N ALA A 40 11.32 8.62 -3.70
CA ALA A 40 9.87 8.70 -3.83
C ALA A 40 9.15 7.40 -3.41
N LEU A 41 9.90 6.30 -3.28
CA LEU A 41 9.39 4.96 -2.95
C LEU A 41 10.02 4.50 -1.64
N TYR A 42 9.18 4.25 -0.65
CA TYR A 42 9.57 3.70 0.64
C TYR A 42 8.34 3.06 1.29
N ASP A 43 8.56 2.08 2.15
CA ASP A 43 7.50 1.37 2.88
C ASP A 43 7.39 1.87 4.33
N ILE A 44 8.49 2.37 4.89
CA ILE A 44 8.59 2.61 6.32
C ILE A 44 9.61 3.69 6.69
N ARG A 45 9.42 4.34 7.84
CA ARG A 45 10.39 5.26 8.42
C ARG A 45 11.08 4.58 9.60
N VAL A 46 12.41 4.73 9.66
CA VAL A 46 13.25 4.27 10.75
C VAL A 46 13.91 5.46 11.43
N ASP A 47 14.31 5.30 12.69
CA ASP A 47 15.20 6.26 13.35
C ASP A 47 16.67 6.06 12.94
N GLU A 48 17.58 6.81 13.57
CA GLU A 48 19.02 6.75 13.34
C GLU A 48 19.65 5.39 13.68
N ASN A 49 19.01 4.59 14.52
CA ASN A 49 19.46 3.27 14.94
C ASN A 49 18.83 2.14 14.10
N GLY A 50 17.96 2.47 13.15
CA GLY A 50 17.23 1.49 12.34
C GLY A 50 15.97 0.93 13.01
N MET A 51 15.53 1.53 14.13
CA MET A 51 14.33 1.13 14.84
C MET A 51 13.08 1.61 14.12
N VAL A 52 12.08 0.75 14.10
CA VAL A 52 10.72 1.03 13.63
C VAL A 52 9.81 1.18 14.83
N PHE A 53 8.90 2.15 14.79
CA PHE A 53 7.95 2.41 15.86
C PHE A 53 6.50 2.16 15.42
N PRO A 54 5.65 1.62 16.30
CA PRO A 54 4.23 1.48 16.04
C PRO A 54 3.59 2.86 15.87
N LYS A 55 2.57 2.94 15.01
CA LYS A 55 1.83 4.19 14.74
C LYS A 55 0.45 4.22 15.39
N THR A 56 0.13 3.25 16.25
CA THR A 56 -1.17 3.14 16.96
C THR A 56 -1.60 4.45 17.61
N ARG A 57 -0.73 5.06 18.43
CA ARG A 57 -1.00 6.36 19.08
C ARG A 57 -1.25 7.49 18.09
N ALA A 58 -0.56 7.51 16.95
CA ALA A 58 -0.75 8.52 15.92
C ALA A 58 -2.09 8.31 15.18
N ILE A 59 -2.51 7.06 14.99
CA ILE A 59 -3.80 6.70 14.42
C ILE A 59 -4.94 7.15 15.35
N GLU A 60 -4.87 6.78 16.64
CA GLU A 60 -5.86 7.17 17.66
C GLU A 60 -6.01 8.69 17.77
N ALA A 61 -4.89 9.42 17.67
CA ALA A 61 -4.88 10.88 17.70
C ALA A 61 -5.28 11.55 16.37
N GLY A 62 -5.61 10.78 15.32
CA GLY A 62 -5.95 11.32 14.00
C GLY A 62 -4.78 12.03 13.28
N ARG A 63 -3.54 11.71 13.65
CA ARG A 63 -2.28 12.30 13.13
C ARG A 63 -1.40 11.29 12.40
N TYR A 64 -2.00 10.22 11.89
CA TYR A 64 -1.27 9.18 11.17
C TYR A 64 -0.65 9.75 9.89
N ILE A 65 0.66 9.53 9.74
CA ILE A 65 1.41 9.81 8.52
C ILE A 65 2.11 8.51 8.12
N GLY A 66 1.59 7.88 7.07
CA GLY A 66 2.15 6.66 6.50
C GLY A 66 3.14 6.92 5.35
N PRO A 67 3.67 5.86 4.73
CA PRO A 67 3.47 4.45 5.07
C PRO A 67 4.29 4.00 6.31
N ASN A 68 3.91 2.87 6.91
CA ASN A 68 4.62 2.31 8.07
C ASN A 68 4.62 0.77 8.10
N GLY A 69 4.76 0.10 6.96
CA GLY A 69 4.74 -1.36 6.95
C GLY A 69 4.52 -2.03 5.60
N ALA A 70 4.33 -3.36 5.64
CA ALA A 70 4.11 -4.16 4.45
C ALA A 70 2.71 -3.95 3.89
N VAL A 71 2.63 -3.26 2.75
CA VAL A 71 1.36 -3.01 2.06
C VAL A 71 0.73 -4.31 1.57
N MET A 72 -0.56 -4.45 1.89
CA MET A 72 -1.46 -5.51 1.43
C MET A 72 -2.71 -4.90 0.81
N ARG A 73 -3.33 -5.61 -0.14
CA ARG A 73 -4.55 -5.17 -0.83
C ARG A 73 -5.52 -6.33 -1.00
N PRO A 74 -6.84 -6.10 -1.00
CA PRO A 74 -7.78 -7.09 -1.51
C PRO A 74 -7.58 -7.31 -3.02
N ASN A 75 -8.27 -8.30 -3.60
CA ASN A 75 -8.27 -8.57 -5.04
C ASN A 75 -8.98 -7.45 -5.86
N THR A 76 -8.48 -6.22 -5.79
CA THR A 76 -9.06 -5.03 -6.41
C THR A 76 -8.48 -4.77 -7.80
N PRO A 77 -9.12 -3.92 -8.63
CA PRO A 77 -8.52 -3.47 -9.89
C PRO A 77 -7.15 -2.81 -9.70
N MET A 78 -6.89 -2.22 -8.53
CA MET A 78 -5.60 -1.63 -8.21
C MET A 78 -4.52 -2.69 -8.02
N LEU A 79 -4.80 -3.78 -7.27
CA LEU A 79 -3.87 -4.90 -7.14
C LEU A 79 -3.52 -5.49 -8.52
N HIS A 80 -4.53 -5.69 -9.36
CA HIS A 80 -4.33 -6.15 -10.75
C HIS A 80 -3.46 -5.18 -11.56
N ALA A 81 -3.68 -3.87 -11.42
CA ALA A 81 -2.85 -2.87 -12.09
C ALA A 81 -1.40 -2.88 -11.59
N VAL A 82 -1.18 -3.08 -10.28
CA VAL A 82 0.16 -3.25 -9.70
C VAL A 82 0.86 -4.46 -10.32
N LEU A 83 0.18 -5.61 -10.37
CA LEU A 83 0.77 -6.83 -10.92
C LEU A 83 1.02 -6.76 -12.42
N THR A 84 0.11 -6.16 -13.20
CA THR A 84 0.17 -6.23 -14.68
C THR A 84 0.88 -5.04 -15.33
N LYS A 85 0.75 -3.83 -14.77
CA LYS A 85 1.23 -2.60 -15.41
C LYS A 85 2.51 -2.04 -14.80
N HIS A 86 2.73 -2.27 -13.50
CA HIS A 86 3.83 -1.64 -12.80
C HIS A 86 5.15 -2.37 -13.07
N TRP A 87 6.17 -1.62 -13.48
CA TRP A 87 7.44 -2.16 -13.99
C TRP A 87 8.18 -3.03 -12.97
N MET A 88 8.13 -2.68 -11.68
CA MET A 88 8.75 -3.46 -10.59
C MET A 88 8.21 -4.90 -10.54
N TYR A 89 6.92 -5.10 -10.85
CA TYR A 89 6.23 -6.38 -10.74
C TYR A 89 6.15 -7.11 -12.10
N LYS A 90 6.99 -6.70 -13.06
CA LYS A 90 7.23 -7.44 -14.30
C LYS A 90 8.26 -8.56 -14.11
N LYS A 91 9.00 -8.56 -13.00
CA LYS A 91 9.96 -9.62 -12.67
C LYS A 91 9.24 -10.96 -12.50
N LYS A 92 9.91 -12.05 -12.90
CA LYS A 92 9.39 -13.41 -12.80
C LYS A 92 9.35 -13.93 -11.35
N ASP A 93 10.14 -13.33 -10.47
CA ASP A 93 10.35 -13.84 -9.10
C ASP A 93 9.44 -13.17 -8.06
N ALA A 94 8.38 -12.49 -8.51
CA ALA A 94 7.40 -11.92 -7.61
C ALA A 94 6.57 -13.03 -6.94
N VAL A 95 6.52 -13.00 -5.61
CA VAL A 95 5.70 -13.90 -4.80
C VAL A 95 4.51 -13.12 -4.24
N ILE A 96 3.30 -13.63 -4.48
CA ILE A 96 2.06 -13.09 -3.93
C ILE A 96 1.60 -14.00 -2.81
N TYR A 97 1.53 -13.48 -1.58
CA TYR A 97 0.92 -14.18 -0.47
C TYR A 97 -0.54 -13.77 -0.32
N GLU A 98 -1.42 -14.75 -0.31
CA GLU A 98 -2.81 -14.62 0.08
C GLU A 98 -2.97 -14.97 1.55
N ILE A 99 -3.56 -14.05 2.32
CA ILE A 99 -4.03 -14.30 3.68
C ILE A 99 -5.56 -14.33 3.68
N GLU A 100 -6.12 -15.39 4.24
CA GLU A 100 -7.57 -15.56 4.34
C GLU A 100 -8.22 -14.57 5.31
N GLN A 101 -9.51 -14.32 5.10
CA GLN A 101 -10.30 -13.53 6.04
C GLN A 101 -10.39 -14.26 7.39
N GLY A 102 -10.26 -13.51 8.48
CA GLY A 102 -10.35 -14.04 9.84
C GLY A 102 -9.04 -14.58 10.41
N THR A 103 -7.97 -14.66 9.61
CA THR A 103 -6.63 -15.01 10.12
C THR A 103 -6.23 -14.04 11.23
N GLU A 104 -5.78 -14.59 12.36
CA GLU A 104 -5.26 -13.82 13.49
C GLU A 104 -3.86 -13.28 13.18
N LEU A 105 -3.53 -12.13 13.75
CA LEU A 105 -2.19 -11.57 13.62
C LEU A 105 -1.22 -12.27 14.58
N ALA A 106 0.02 -12.46 14.15
CA ALA A 106 1.08 -12.85 15.06
C ALA A 106 1.31 -11.76 16.12
N GLU A 107 1.73 -12.18 17.31
CA GLU A 107 2.26 -11.27 18.33
C GLU A 107 3.39 -10.43 17.72
N GLY A 108 3.42 -9.12 18.01
CA GLY A 108 4.36 -8.20 17.39
C GLY A 108 3.79 -7.43 16.19
N LEU A 109 2.61 -7.79 15.68
CA LEU A 109 2.01 -7.19 14.48
C LEU A 109 0.62 -6.60 14.71
N ILE A 110 0.38 -5.46 14.04
CA ILE A 110 -0.95 -4.90 13.82
C ILE A 110 -1.25 -4.82 12.32
N LEU A 111 -2.53 -4.91 11.97
CA LEU A 111 -3.01 -4.61 10.62
C LEU A 111 -3.73 -3.27 10.62
N VAL A 112 -3.24 -2.32 9.82
CA VAL A 112 -3.84 -0.99 9.69
C VAL A 112 -4.50 -0.85 8.34
N HIS A 113 -5.79 -0.56 8.31
CA HIS A 113 -6.48 -0.05 7.13
C HIS A 113 -6.15 1.44 6.97
N GLU A 114 -5.20 1.78 6.11
CA GLU A 114 -4.72 3.16 6.00
C GLU A 114 -5.70 4.06 5.25
N ARG A 115 -6.07 3.66 4.03
CA ARG A 115 -6.94 4.42 3.13
C ARG A 115 -7.38 3.56 1.95
N SER A 116 -8.60 3.78 1.47
CA SER A 116 -9.13 3.10 0.27
C SER A 116 -9.06 1.58 0.41
N ASP A 117 -8.25 0.90 -0.40
CA ASP A 117 -8.02 -0.54 -0.39
C ASP A 117 -6.61 -0.90 0.12
N VAL A 118 -5.93 0.03 0.78
CA VAL A 118 -4.58 -0.15 1.33
C VAL A 118 -4.68 -0.58 2.78
N PHE A 119 -4.17 -1.78 3.04
CA PHE A 119 -3.85 -2.26 4.37
C PHE A 119 -2.33 -2.31 4.53
N SER A 120 -1.82 -2.21 5.75
CA SER A 120 -0.40 -2.43 6.03
C SER A 120 -0.22 -3.23 7.31
N LEU A 121 0.62 -4.27 7.24
CA LEU A 121 1.12 -4.95 8.43
C LEU A 121 2.27 -4.12 9.01
N GLN A 122 2.12 -3.71 10.26
CA GLN A 122 3.03 -2.81 10.97
C GLN A 122 3.44 -3.45 12.31
N PRO A 123 4.54 -3.02 12.94
CA PRO A 123 4.85 -3.48 14.29
C PRO A 123 3.83 -2.93 15.31
N ASP A 124 3.57 -3.71 16.35
CA ASP A 124 2.77 -3.30 17.52
C ASP A 124 3.61 -2.63 18.63
N ALA A 125 4.93 -2.86 18.62
CA ALA A 125 5.92 -2.36 19.57
C ALA A 125 7.22 -1.95 18.83
N PRO A 126 8.07 -1.10 19.44
CA PRO A 126 9.34 -0.74 18.82
C PRO A 126 10.23 -1.96 18.58
N MET A 127 10.78 -2.10 17.37
CA MET A 127 11.68 -3.20 17.01
C MET A 127 12.63 -2.83 15.87
N GLN A 128 13.68 -3.62 15.65
CA GLN A 128 14.59 -3.38 14.53
C GLN A 128 13.90 -3.68 13.19
N LEU A 129 14.24 -2.91 12.14
CA LEU A 129 13.70 -3.16 10.79
C LEU A 129 13.97 -4.59 10.29
N SER A 130 15.13 -5.16 10.63
CA SER A 130 15.48 -6.55 10.30
C SER A 130 14.57 -7.56 11.01
N GLU A 131 14.24 -7.31 12.28
CA GLU A 131 13.33 -8.15 13.05
C GLU A 131 11.91 -8.08 12.50
N LEU A 132 11.44 -6.87 12.15
CA LEU A 132 10.15 -6.69 11.50
C LEU A 132 10.08 -7.43 10.15
N ASN A 133 11.11 -7.31 9.31
CA ASN A 133 11.16 -8.04 8.03
C ASN A 133 11.11 -9.56 8.23
N LYS A 134 11.82 -10.07 9.25
CA LYS A 134 11.79 -11.49 9.61
C LYS A 134 10.39 -11.90 10.09
N LEU A 135 9.80 -11.16 11.04
CA LEU A 135 8.48 -11.44 11.59
C LEU A 135 7.40 -11.44 10.50
N LEU A 136 7.43 -10.46 9.59
CA LEU A 136 6.51 -10.40 8.45
C LEU A 136 6.70 -11.58 7.49
N THR A 137 7.95 -11.98 7.24
CA THR A 137 8.25 -13.13 6.37
C THR A 137 7.71 -14.42 6.98
N ASP A 138 8.04 -14.67 8.25
CA ASP A 138 7.61 -15.86 8.99
C ASP A 138 6.07 -15.93 9.05
N PHE A 139 5.43 -14.80 9.34
CA PHE A 139 3.96 -14.71 9.39
C PHE A 139 3.32 -15.06 8.04
N LEU A 140 3.78 -14.45 6.95
CA LEU A 140 3.23 -14.67 5.61
C LEU A 140 3.46 -16.10 5.11
N GLN A 141 4.63 -16.68 5.38
CA GLN A 141 4.95 -18.05 4.98
C GLN A 141 4.16 -19.09 5.79
N SER A 142 3.91 -18.81 7.07
CA SER A 142 3.20 -19.75 7.94
C SER A 142 1.68 -19.72 7.77
N ASN A 143 1.12 -18.55 7.46
CA ASN A 143 -0.33 -18.34 7.40
C ASN A 143 -0.87 -18.09 6.00
N GLY A 144 0.01 -17.90 5.03
CA GLY A 144 -0.36 -17.49 3.68
C GLY A 144 -0.21 -18.59 2.65
N LYS A 145 -1.11 -18.57 1.66
CA LYS A 145 -0.92 -19.33 0.43
C LYS A 145 -0.10 -18.49 -0.55
N SER A 146 1.04 -19.00 -0.98
CA SER A 146 1.91 -18.32 -1.94
C SER A 146 1.52 -18.65 -3.39
N TYR A 147 1.67 -17.66 -4.25
CA TYR A 147 1.50 -17.77 -5.70
C TYR A 147 2.66 -17.08 -6.40
N THR A 148 3.08 -17.62 -7.53
CA THR A 148 3.70 -16.83 -8.59
C THR A 148 2.68 -15.87 -9.19
N LYS A 149 3.15 -14.84 -9.90
CA LYS A 149 2.26 -13.92 -10.62
C LYS A 149 1.31 -14.64 -11.60
N GLN A 150 1.79 -15.66 -12.29
CA GLN A 150 0.96 -16.40 -13.25
C GLN A 150 -0.13 -17.18 -12.54
N GLU A 151 0.23 -17.98 -11.52
CA GLU A 151 -0.74 -18.75 -10.73
C GLU A 151 -1.77 -17.84 -10.06
N PHE A 152 -1.36 -16.66 -9.58
CA PHE A 152 -2.29 -15.68 -9.02
C PHE A 152 -3.31 -15.21 -10.05
N LEU A 153 -2.87 -14.87 -11.27
CA LEU A 153 -3.77 -14.38 -12.33
C LEU A 153 -4.67 -15.49 -12.88
N GLU A 154 -4.24 -16.75 -12.82
CA GLU A 154 -5.06 -17.92 -13.15
C GLU A 154 -6.11 -18.20 -12.07
N ALA A 155 -5.73 -18.13 -10.79
CA ALA A 155 -6.63 -18.33 -9.65
C ALA A 155 -7.62 -17.16 -9.47
N TYR A 156 -7.19 -15.94 -9.77
CA TYR A 156 -7.95 -14.70 -9.62
C TYR A 156 -8.04 -13.92 -10.94
N PRO A 157 -8.74 -14.45 -11.96
CA PRO A 157 -8.75 -13.86 -13.30
C PRO A 157 -9.48 -12.52 -13.38
N ARG A 158 -10.29 -12.17 -12.36
CA ARG A 158 -11.04 -10.92 -12.31
C ARG A 158 -10.95 -10.29 -10.92
N PRO A 159 -10.77 -8.95 -10.83
CA PRO A 159 -10.86 -8.25 -9.57
C PRO A 159 -12.30 -8.22 -9.05
N ILE A 160 -12.46 -8.13 -7.72
CA ILE A 160 -13.75 -7.92 -7.08
C ILE A 160 -14.31 -6.53 -7.43
N LYS A 161 -15.63 -6.42 -7.54
CA LYS A 161 -16.31 -5.14 -7.74
C LYS A 161 -16.21 -4.31 -6.46
N VAL A 162 -15.64 -3.11 -6.57
CA VAL A 162 -15.59 -2.14 -5.46
C VAL A 162 -16.77 -1.18 -5.63
N GLU A 163 -17.71 -1.18 -4.68
CA GLU A 163 -18.84 -0.25 -4.67
C GLU A 163 -18.37 1.11 -4.12
N GLY A 164 -18.72 2.21 -4.79
CA GLY A 164 -18.30 3.57 -4.43
C GLY A 164 -17.01 4.07 -5.11
N ALA A 165 -16.49 3.35 -6.11
CA ALA A 165 -15.25 3.68 -6.82
C ALA A 165 -15.37 4.84 -7.84
N HIS A 166 -15.91 6.00 -7.45
CA HIS A 166 -15.75 7.22 -8.26
C HIS A 166 -14.30 7.75 -8.25
N ILE A 167 -13.45 7.24 -7.36
CA ILE A 167 -12.08 7.74 -7.12
C ILE A 167 -11.03 7.06 -8.03
N VAL A 168 -11.33 5.90 -8.64
CA VAL A 168 -10.32 5.12 -9.38
C VAL A 168 -10.04 5.67 -10.79
N ARG A 169 -10.98 6.40 -11.40
CA ARG A 169 -10.80 6.93 -12.77
C ARG A 169 -9.68 7.97 -12.89
N SER A 170 -9.43 8.79 -11.85
CA SER A 170 -8.37 9.80 -11.88
C SER A 170 -6.95 9.22 -11.75
N ILE A 171 -6.82 8.02 -11.18
CA ILE A 171 -5.53 7.33 -10.99
C ILE A 171 -5.15 6.52 -12.23
N ILE A 172 -6.14 5.98 -12.95
CA ILE A 172 -5.90 5.12 -14.13
C ILE A 172 -5.78 5.93 -15.43
N ASN A 173 -6.38 7.12 -15.54
CA ASN A 173 -6.31 7.98 -16.73
C ASN A 173 -6.18 9.46 -16.34
N PRO A 174 -4.97 9.98 -16.13
CA PRO A 174 -4.78 11.40 -15.79
C PRO A 174 -5.12 12.36 -16.94
N GLY A 175 -5.37 11.86 -18.16
CA GLY A 175 -5.46 12.68 -19.37
C GLY A 175 -6.84 12.87 -19.99
N HIS A 176 -7.89 12.15 -19.58
CA HIS A 176 -9.05 12.03 -20.46
C HIS A 176 -10.36 12.69 -20.06
N ASN A 177 -10.54 13.27 -18.87
CA ASN A 177 -11.75 14.05 -18.59
C ASN A 177 -11.53 15.03 -17.44
N ASN A 178 -11.07 16.26 -17.72
CA ASN A 178 -11.11 17.36 -16.76
C ASN A 178 -11.35 18.69 -17.50
N HIS A 179 -12.61 19.03 -17.76
CA HIS A 179 -12.98 20.40 -18.08
C HIS A 179 -12.58 21.38 -16.95
N ALA A 180 -12.51 20.88 -15.71
CA ALA A 180 -12.05 21.62 -14.54
C ALA A 180 -10.54 21.95 -14.55
N ALA A 181 -9.70 21.17 -15.25
CA ALA A 181 -8.26 21.44 -15.35
C ALA A 181 -7.93 22.52 -16.40
N LYS A 182 -8.84 22.79 -17.35
CA LYS A 182 -8.69 23.91 -18.28
C LYS A 182 -8.91 25.26 -17.60
N LEU A 183 -9.81 25.34 -16.61
CA LEU A 183 -10.12 26.60 -15.91
C LEU A 183 -9.03 27.02 -14.90
N SER A 184 -8.19 26.10 -14.43
CA SER A 184 -7.07 26.41 -13.52
C SER A 184 -5.82 26.96 -14.22
N VAL A 185 -5.79 26.99 -15.56
CA VAL A 185 -4.67 27.56 -16.33
C VAL A 185 -4.82 29.08 -16.51
N GLU A 186 -6.05 29.61 -16.43
CA GLU A 186 -6.31 31.02 -16.79
C GLU A 186 -6.21 32.01 -15.62
N HIS A 187 -6.14 31.59 -14.36
CA HIS A 187 -6.06 32.52 -13.22
C HIS A 187 -5.12 32.01 -12.11
N PRO A 188 -3.86 32.50 -12.04
CA PRO A 188 -2.95 32.14 -10.96
C PRO A 188 -3.33 32.94 -9.70
N LYS A 189 -4.07 32.33 -8.77
CA LYS A 189 -4.19 32.88 -7.41
C LYS A 189 -3.15 32.23 -6.50
N THR A 190 -2.20 33.08 -6.13
CA THR A 190 -1.15 32.89 -5.14
C THR A 190 -1.69 32.40 -3.80
N ARG A 191 -1.53 31.09 -3.51
CA ARG A 191 -1.44 30.60 -2.13
C ARG A 191 -0.73 29.24 -2.09
N TRP A 192 0.60 29.28 -2.06
CA TRP A 192 1.43 28.15 -1.66
C TRP A 192 1.84 28.34 -0.20
N ARG A 193 1.39 27.44 0.71
CA ARG A 193 2.10 27.01 1.92
C ARG A 193 1.30 25.92 2.63
N GLY A 194 2.01 24.85 3.00
CA GLY A 194 1.56 23.79 3.91
C GLY A 194 0.79 22.67 3.21
N ASP A 195 1.12 21.42 3.55
CA ASP A 195 0.25 20.26 3.39
C ASP A 195 0.26 19.58 2.01
N PHE A 196 1.43 19.12 1.56
CA PHE A 196 1.49 18.10 0.49
C PHE A 196 2.74 17.21 0.58
N GLU A 197 2.94 16.53 1.71
CA GLU A 197 3.90 15.41 1.81
C GLU A 197 3.16 14.09 2.06
N GLY A 198 3.10 13.25 1.02
CA GLY A 198 2.37 11.99 1.04
C GLY A 198 1.76 11.61 -0.31
N ARG A 199 2.37 12.03 -1.42
CA ARG A 199 2.03 11.44 -2.72
C ARG A 199 2.70 10.06 -2.77
N TYR A 200 1.90 9.00 -2.58
CA TYR A 200 2.16 7.78 -3.32
C TYR A 200 2.34 8.20 -4.79
N ALA A 201 3.51 7.94 -5.38
CA ALA A 201 3.80 8.31 -6.76
C ALA A 201 2.97 7.44 -7.73
N PHE A 202 1.66 7.69 -7.77
CA PHE A 202 0.78 7.36 -8.87
C PHE A 202 0.48 8.67 -9.59
N GLY A 203 1.44 9.13 -10.39
CA GLY A 203 1.36 10.37 -11.17
C GLY A 203 2.58 10.49 -12.06
N GLY A 204 2.37 10.72 -13.36
CA GLY A 204 3.35 10.48 -14.41
C GLY A 204 4.65 11.27 -14.26
N PHE A 205 5.76 10.54 -14.30
CA PHE A 205 7.08 11.10 -14.52
C PHE A 205 7.22 11.43 -16.01
N LYS A 206 7.09 12.71 -16.39
CA LYS A 206 7.73 13.21 -17.61
C LYS A 206 9.09 13.75 -17.16
N GLY A 207 10.14 12.97 -17.41
CA GLY A 207 11.51 13.44 -17.19
C GLY A 207 11.82 14.68 -18.04
N PRO A 208 12.85 15.45 -17.68
CA PRO A 208 13.27 16.62 -18.44
C PRO A 208 13.67 16.20 -19.86
N LYS A 209 13.19 16.95 -20.85
CA LYS A 209 13.77 16.94 -22.19
C LYS A 209 15.03 17.79 -22.13
N PHE A 210 16.18 17.18 -22.35
CA PHE A 210 17.33 17.87 -22.91
C PHE A 210 17.29 17.66 -24.42
#